data_AF-A6EHA4-F1
#
_entry.id   AF-A6EHA4-F1
#
_cell.length_a   1.000
_cell.length_b   1.000
_cell.length_c   1.000
_cell.angle_alpha   90.00
_cell.angle_beta   90.00
_cell.angle_gamma   90.00
#
_symmetry.space_group_name_H-M   'P 1'
#
loop_
_entity.id
_entity.type
_entity.pdbx_description
1 polymer ?
#
loop_
_entity_poly.entity_id
_entity_poly.type
_entity_poly.pdbx_seq_one_letter_code
_entity_poly.pdbx_strand_id
1 'polypeptide(L)'
;MNYPVFIFHELTYRLSQISPNIGTYDSFFFRDDAFVIHTTNGELTVDGETIAKQYQNPRLLSRADLDLLVQNFHAAVKKSLSL
;
A
#
# COMPACT_ATOMS: atom_id res chain seq x y z
N MET A 1 -5.00 16.36 0.29
CA MET A 1 -5.71 16.22 -1.01
C MET A 1 -6.60 14.98 -0.92
N ASN A 2 -7.81 14.98 -1.47
CA ASN A 2 -8.69 13.81 -1.42
C ASN A 2 -8.49 12.96 -2.69
N TYR A 3 -7.90 11.78 -2.53
CA TYR A 3 -7.78 10.80 -3.62
C TYR A 3 -8.95 9.83 -3.59
N PRO A 4 -9.50 9.42 -4.75
CA PRO A 4 -10.52 8.38 -4.81
C PRO A 4 -10.02 7.06 -4.23
N VAL A 5 -10.89 6.33 -3.52
CA VAL A 5 -10.50 5.08 -2.83
C VAL A 5 -9.91 4.02 -3.78
N PHE A 6 -10.33 4.00 -5.05
CA PHE A 6 -9.86 3.03 -6.04
C PHE A 6 -8.35 3.14 -6.29
N ILE A 7 -7.73 4.29 -6.05
CA ILE A 7 -6.28 4.49 -6.17
C ILE A 7 -5.52 3.60 -5.19
N PHE A 8 -6.02 3.50 -3.96
CA PHE A 8 -5.42 2.64 -2.94
C PHE A 8 -5.68 1.17 -3.23
N HIS A 9 -6.90 0.80 -3.68
CA HIS A 9 -7.20 -0.57 -4.13
C HIS A 9 -6.26 -1.03 -5.25
N GLU A 10 -6.09 -0.22 -6.28
CA GLU A 10 -5.28 -0.57 -7.45
C GLU A 10 -3.79 -0.62 -7.10
N LEU A 11 -3.29 0.30 -6.27
CA LEU A 11 -1.91 0.26 -5.79
C LEU A 11 -1.65 -1.01 -4.97
N THR A 12 -2.51 -1.32 -4.00
CA THR A 12 -2.38 -2.55 -3.21
C THR A 12 -2.46 -3.79 -4.09
N TYR A 13 -3.35 -3.81 -5.09
CA TYR A 13 -3.44 -4.91 -6.06
C TYR A 13 -2.14 -5.09 -6.85
N ARG A 14 -1.54 -4.01 -7.36
CA ARG A 14 -0.24 -4.07 -8.06
C ARG A 14 0.85 -4.63 -7.17
N LEU A 15 0.92 -4.18 -5.92
CA LEU A 15 1.90 -4.65 -4.96
C LEU A 15 1.66 -6.13 -4.60
N SER A 16 0.40 -6.57 -4.49
CA SER A 16 0.06 -7.96 -4.21
C SER A 16 0.43 -8.91 -5.37
N GLN A 17 0.50 -8.42 -6.61
CA GLN A 17 1.01 -9.20 -7.75
C GLN A 17 2.53 -9.43 -7.66
N ILE A 18 3.26 -8.55 -6.95
CA ILE A 18 4.70 -8.68 -6.73
C ILE A 18 4.96 -9.54 -5.49
N SER A 19 4.23 -9.28 -4.40
CA SER A 19 4.33 -10.00 -3.14
C SER A 19 2.93 -10.33 -2.61
N PRO A 20 2.47 -11.59 -2.75
CA PRO A 20 1.16 -12.02 -2.26
C PRO A 20 0.96 -11.81 -0.74
N ASN A 21 2.04 -11.68 0.02
CA ASN A 21 2.01 -11.40 1.46
C ASN A 21 1.37 -10.05 1.79
N ILE A 22 1.30 -9.12 0.84
CA ILE A 22 0.65 -7.81 1.05
C ILE A 22 -0.86 -7.95 1.22
N GLY A 23 -1.49 -8.94 0.59
CA GLY A 23 -2.95 -9.13 0.69
C GLY A 23 -3.74 -8.10 -0.11
N THR A 24 -4.96 -7.80 0.31
CA THR A 24 -5.86 -6.84 -0.35
C THR A 24 -6.03 -5.58 0.49
N TYR A 25 -6.38 -4.48 -0.17
CA TYR A 25 -6.70 -3.22 0.50
C TYR A 25 -7.86 -3.39 1.50
N ASP A 26 -7.74 -2.74 2.65
CA ASP A 26 -8.79 -2.64 3.67
C ASP A 26 -9.21 -1.18 3.91
N SER A 27 -8.26 -0.33 4.32
CA SER A 27 -8.51 1.06 4.67
C SER A 27 -7.27 1.94 4.44
N PHE A 28 -7.42 3.27 4.51
CA PHE A 28 -6.28 4.17 4.59
C PHE A 28 -6.56 5.32 5.55
N PHE A 29 -5.50 5.92 6.07
CA PHE A 29 -5.57 7.24 6.71
C PHE A 29 -4.33 8.06 6.34
N PHE A 30 -4.42 9.37 6.55
CA PHE A 30 -3.31 10.29 6.33
C PHE A 30 -2.72 10.71 7.67
N ARG A 31 -1.40 10.54 7.85
CA ARG A 31 -0.67 10.88 9.07
C ARG A 31 0.77 11.27 8.70
N ASP A 32 1.32 12.28 9.36
CA ASP A 32 2.73 12.69 9.24
C ASP A 32 3.19 12.86 7.77
N ASP A 33 2.36 13.51 6.96
CA ASP A 33 2.58 13.75 5.52
C ASP A 33 2.65 12.49 4.63
N ALA A 34 2.17 11.36 5.14
CA ALA A 34 2.12 10.10 4.43
C ALA A 34 0.73 9.45 4.48
N PHE A 35 0.46 8.62 3.47
CA PHE A 35 -0.69 7.74 3.43
C PHE A 35 -0.32 6.41 4.07
N VAL A 36 -1.00 6.05 5.15
CA VAL A 36 -0.90 4.73 5.74
C VAL A 36 -2.03 3.88 5.17
N ILE A 37 -1.68 2.89 4.36
CA ILE A 37 -2.61 1.97 3.73
C ILE A 37 -2.61 0.68 4.54
N HIS A 38 -3.76 0.32 5.09
CA HIS A 38 -3.97 -0.98 5.71
C HIS A 38 -4.40 -2.01 4.66
N THR A 39 -3.85 -3.20 4.82
CA THR A 39 -4.20 -4.37 4.04
C THR A 39 -4.66 -5.49 4.96
N THR A 40 -5.20 -6.57 4.39
CA THR A 40 -5.59 -7.76 5.16
C THR A 40 -4.44 -8.39 5.94
N ASN A 41 -3.19 -8.11 5.54
CA ASN A 41 -2.01 -8.79 6.05
C ASN A 41 -1.01 -7.85 6.74
N GLY A 42 -1.27 -6.54 6.81
CA GLY A 42 -0.32 -5.56 7.34
C GLY A 42 -0.61 -4.13 6.90
N GLU A 43 0.44 -3.31 6.81
CA GLU A 43 0.35 -1.91 6.43
C GLU A 43 1.50 -1.46 5.52
N LEU A 44 1.23 -0.41 4.74
CA LEU A 44 2.19 0.29 3.88
C LEU A 44 2.16 1.78 4.23
N THR A 45 3.33 2.40 4.36
CA THR A 45 3.45 3.86 4.39
C THR A 45 3.88 4.33 3.01
N VAL A 46 3.10 5.24 2.41
CA VAL A 46 3.29 5.72 1.05
C VAL A 46 3.30 7.24 1.04
N ASP A 47 4.33 7.84 0.46
CA ASP A 47 4.41 9.30 0.36
C ASP A 47 3.36 9.89 -0.61
N GLY A 48 3.10 11.18 -0.45
CA GLY A 48 2.12 11.88 -1.28
C GLY A 48 2.49 11.94 -2.77
N GLU A 49 3.77 11.93 -3.11
CA GLU A 49 4.25 11.96 -4.50
C GLU A 49 3.90 10.65 -5.23
N THR A 50 4.07 9.52 -4.55
CA THR A 50 3.74 8.19 -5.05
C THR A 50 2.24 8.06 -5.27
N ILE A 51 1.41 8.52 -4.33
CA ILE A 51 -0.05 8.55 -4.51
C ILE A 51 -0.45 9.49 -5.65
N ALA A 52 0.20 10.64 -5.79
CA ALA A 52 -0.05 11.56 -6.91
C ALA A 52 0.28 10.91 -8.26
N LYS A 53 1.42 10.22 -8.38
CA LYS A 53 1.82 9.45 -9.58
C LYS A 53 0.80 8.37 -9.90
N GLN A 54 0.40 7.58 -8.90
CA GLN A 54 -0.63 6.54 -9.04
C GLN A 54 -1.95 7.13 -9.56
N TYR A 55 -2.40 8.24 -8.99
CA TYR A 55 -3.63 8.94 -9.39
C TYR A 55 -3.57 9.51 -10.80
N GLN A 56 -2.45 10.14 -11.17
CA GLN A 56 -2.31 10.77 -12.47
C GLN A 56 -2.19 9.74 -13.60
N ASN A 57 -1.31 8.75 -13.43
CA ASN A 57 -1.11 7.65 -14.35
C ASN A 57 -0.29 6.55 -13.67
N PRO A 58 -0.85 5.36 -13.39
CA PRO A 58 -0.16 4.26 -12.71
C PRO A 58 1.18 3.85 -13.34
N ARG A 59 1.38 4.09 -14.64
CA ARG A 59 2.63 3.81 -15.37
C ARG A 59 3.79 4.74 -14.97
N LEU A 60 3.53 5.82 -14.24
CA LEU A 60 4.56 6.71 -13.69
C LEU A 60 5.29 6.07 -12.50
N LEU A 61 4.72 5.03 -11.89
CA LEU A 61 5.44 4.19 -10.93
C LEU A 61 6.11 3.04 -11.67
N SER A 62 7.45 3.06 -11.66
CA SER A 62 8.27 2.00 -12.24
C SER A 62 8.20 0.72 -11.42
N ARG A 63 8.71 -0.38 -11.97
CA ARG A 63 8.83 -1.63 -11.21
C ARG A 63 9.72 -1.48 -9.97
N ALA A 64 10.79 -0.68 -10.07
CA ALA A 64 11.68 -0.41 -8.95
C ALA A 64 10.98 0.35 -7.82
N ASP A 65 10.14 1.34 -8.15
CA ASP A 65 9.34 2.07 -7.14
C ASP A 65 8.39 1.12 -6.41
N LEU A 66 7.72 0.23 -7.15
CA LEU A 66 6.84 -0.78 -6.56
C LEU A 66 7.62 -1.77 -5.68
N ASP A 67 8.79 -2.24 -6.14
CA ASP A 67 9.61 -3.18 -5.36
C ASP A 67 10.11 -2.52 -4.06
N LEU A 68 10.42 -1.22 -4.06
CA LEU A 68 10.75 -0.47 -2.83
C LEU A 68 9.56 -0.40 -1.87
N LEU A 69 8.35 -0.16 -2.37
CA LEU A 69 7.13 -0.19 -1.54
C LEU A 69 6.90 -1.58 -0.94
N VAL A 70 7.12 -2.65 -1.71
CA VAL A 70 7.03 -4.03 -1.20
C VAL A 70 8.05 -4.29 -0.09
N GLN A 71 9.28 -3.80 -0.22
CA GLN A 71 10.33 -3.96 0.79
C GLN A 71 9.99 -3.26 2.11
N ASN A 72 9.24 -2.15 2.04
CA ASN A 72 8.80 -1.39 3.21
C ASN A 72 7.48 -1.89 3.82
N PHE A 73 6.94 -3.03 3.36
CA PHE A 73 5.72 -3.60 3.90
C PHE A 73 5.90 -4.11 5.33
N HIS A 74 5.02 -3.68 6.22
CA HIS A 74 5.01 -4.12 7.61
C HIS A 74 3.89 -5.15 7.81
N ALA A 75 4.27 -6.43 7.89
CA ALA A 75 3.31 -7.51 8.11
C ALA A 75 2.68 -7.42 9.51
N ALA A 76 1.37 -7.65 9.58
CA ALA A 76 0.66 -7.76 10.83
C ALA A 76 1.22 -8.93 11.66
N VAL A 77 1.50 -8.68 12.94
CA VAL A 77 1.91 -9.75 13.85
C VAL A 77 0.70 -10.66 14.10
N LYS A 78 0.77 -11.90 13.61
CA LYS A 78 -0.19 -12.93 14.00
C LYS A 78 -0.04 -13.18 15.49
N LYS A 79 -0.96 -12.67 16.32
CA LYS A 79 -1.10 -13.15 17.69
C LYS A 79 -1.48 -14.63 17.60
N SER A 80 -0.58 -15.53 17.97
CA SER A 80 -0.98 -16.91 18.22
C SER A 80 -1.93 -16.87 19.42
N LEU A 81 -3.20 -17.13 19.19
CA LEU A 81 -4.09 -17.53 20.26
C LEU A 81 -3.57 -18.87 20.77
N SER A 82 -2.80 -18.84 21.86
CA SER A 82 -2.58 -20.02 22.69
C SER A 82 -3.94 -20.37 23.30
N LEU A 83 -4.58 -21.38 22.72
CA LEU A 83 -5.69 -22.11 23.34
C LEU A 83 -5.15 -22.99 24.46
#